data_AF-A0A522X117-F1
#
_entry.id   AF-A0A522X117-F1
#
_cell.length_a   1.000
_cell.length_b   1.000
_cell.length_c   1.000
_cell.angle_alpha   90.00
_cell.angle_beta   90.00
_cell.angle_gamma   90.00
#
_symmetry.space_group_name_H-M   'P 1'
#
loop_
_entity.id
_entity.type
_entity.pdbx_description
1 polymer ?
#
loop_
_entity_poly.entity_id
_entity_poly.type
_entity_poly.pdbx_seq_one_letter_code
_entity_poly.pdbx_strand_id
1 'polypeptide(L)'
;MKITKTLSPILFIVAIFFTGTATAYDPGKTDEICKKPQFRDLNLPVYQEPEKIEVPPESTLSFLVSPWAKADTIKLTAKNQDLEFTLESNSSFHRVKAKLPAAFNGQYVRINVTAKAELGCYDKNGWLIKVADK
;
A
#
# COMPACT_ATOMS: atom_id res chain seq x y z
N MET A 1 28.07 -12.04 -64.16
CA MET A 1 26.90 -11.38 -64.80
C MET A 1 25.94 -10.96 -63.69
N LYS A 2 25.74 -9.64 -63.51
CA LYS A 2 24.90 -9.05 -62.45
C LYS A 2 23.43 -9.15 -62.85
N ILE A 3 22.56 -9.60 -61.95
CA ILE A 3 21.10 -9.39 -62.06
C ILE A 3 20.61 -8.82 -60.73
N THR A 4 20.37 -7.52 -60.77
CA THR A 4 19.63 -6.73 -59.79
C THR A 4 18.15 -7.06 -59.85
N LYS A 5 17.48 -7.22 -58.70
CA LYS A 5 16.06 -6.89 -58.57
C LYS A 5 15.84 -6.15 -57.25
N THR A 6 15.72 -4.84 -57.39
CA THR A 6 15.32 -3.89 -56.37
C THR A 6 13.86 -4.14 -55.99
N LEU A 7 13.64 -4.53 -54.74
CA LEU A 7 12.29 -4.62 -54.15
C LEU A 7 11.84 -3.19 -53.79
N SER A 8 10.87 -2.66 -54.52
CA SER A 8 10.36 -1.30 -54.36
C SER A 8 9.64 -1.12 -53.01
N PRO A 9 10.06 -0.17 -52.14
CA PRO A 9 9.48 0.02 -50.79
C PRO A 9 8.20 0.88 -50.79
N ILE A 10 7.52 1.02 -51.93
CA ILE A 10 6.37 1.94 -52.08
C ILE A 10 5.10 1.42 -51.37
N LEU A 11 5.02 0.12 -51.05
CA LEU A 11 3.79 -0.46 -50.48
C LEU A 11 3.58 -0.18 -48.97
N PHE A 12 4.59 0.30 -48.24
CA PHE A 12 4.48 0.48 -46.78
C PHE A 12 3.89 1.82 -46.32
N ILE A 13 3.72 2.82 -47.20
CA ILE A 13 3.31 4.18 -46.80
C ILE A 13 1.78 4.33 -46.70
N VAL A 14 0.99 3.43 -47.29
CA VAL A 14 -0.48 3.59 -47.34
C VAL A 14 -1.19 3.19 -46.04
N ALA A 15 -0.53 2.49 -45.11
CA ALA A 15 -1.18 1.94 -43.91
C ALA A 15 -1.28 2.91 -42.70
N ILE A 16 -0.78 4.14 -42.79
CA ILE A 16 -0.66 5.04 -41.61
C ILE A 16 -1.86 6.02 -41.47
N PHE A 17 -2.81 6.06 -42.41
CA PHE A 17 -3.87 7.08 -42.43
C PHE A 17 -5.15 6.76 -41.61
N PHE A 18 -5.16 5.72 -40.76
CA PHE A 18 -6.29 5.42 -39.88
C PHE A 18 -5.96 5.47 -38.38
N THR A 19 -5.06 6.35 -37.95
CA THR A 19 -4.96 6.71 -36.53
C THR A 19 -6.05 7.72 -36.20
N GLY A 20 -7.26 7.22 -35.93
CA GLY A 20 -8.31 8.04 -35.33
C GLY A 20 -7.78 8.68 -34.05
N THR A 21 -7.78 10.01 -33.98
CA THR A 21 -7.47 10.72 -32.73
C THR A 21 -8.65 10.51 -31.79
N ALA A 22 -8.55 9.47 -30.95
CA ALA A 22 -9.45 9.31 -29.81
C ALA A 22 -9.16 10.45 -28.83
N THR A 23 -9.94 11.54 -28.93
CA THR A 23 -9.99 12.53 -27.87
C THR A 23 -10.77 11.91 -26.72
N ALA A 24 -10.04 11.48 -25.69
CA ALA A 24 -10.64 11.12 -24.40
C ALA A 24 -11.13 12.42 -23.74
N TYR A 25 -12.30 12.89 -24.18
CA TYR A 25 -13.04 13.92 -23.47
C TYR A 25 -13.55 13.30 -22.16
N ASP A 26 -12.84 13.57 -21.07
CA ASP A 26 -13.33 13.32 -19.72
C ASP A 26 -13.90 14.66 -19.21
N PRO A 27 -15.23 14.87 -19.24
CA PRO A 27 -15.87 16.09 -18.76
C PRO A 27 -15.75 16.16 -17.25
N GLY A 28 -14.54 16.45 -16.77
CA GLY A 28 -14.20 16.69 -15.38
C GLY A 28 -14.84 15.67 -14.44
N LYS A 29 -14.12 14.59 -14.13
CA LYS A 29 -14.35 13.91 -12.86
C LYS A 29 -14.30 14.97 -11.78
N THR A 30 -15.46 15.30 -11.23
CA THR A 30 -15.52 15.82 -9.88
C THR A 30 -14.90 14.70 -9.07
N ASP A 31 -13.64 14.84 -8.69
CA ASP A 31 -12.99 13.87 -7.83
C ASP A 31 -13.95 13.63 -6.68
N GLU A 32 -14.55 12.43 -6.62
CA GLU A 32 -15.26 12.02 -5.41
C GLU A 32 -14.23 12.20 -4.30
N ILE A 33 -14.44 13.21 -3.44
CA ILE A 33 -13.53 13.58 -2.36
C ILE A 33 -13.65 12.49 -1.29
N CYS A 34 -13.26 11.27 -1.63
CA CYS A 34 -13.17 10.18 -0.69
C CYS A 34 -11.86 10.34 0.06
N LYS A 35 -11.97 10.85 1.28
CA LYS A 35 -10.84 10.99 2.19
C LYS A 35 -10.37 9.59 2.60
N LYS A 36 -9.29 9.15 1.97
CA LYS A 36 -8.70 7.83 2.23
C LYS A 36 -8.23 7.70 3.69
N PRO A 37 -8.37 6.53 4.31
CA PRO A 37 -7.76 6.25 5.60
C PRO A 37 -6.26 6.53 5.55
N GLN A 38 -5.73 7.25 6.55
CA GLN A 38 -4.31 7.49 6.69
C GLN A 38 -3.80 6.77 7.92
N PHE A 39 -2.57 6.25 7.84
CA PHE A 39 -1.92 5.51 8.92
C PHE A 39 -0.61 6.19 9.28
N ARG A 40 -0.42 6.54 10.55
CA ARG A 40 0.72 7.35 11.01
C ARG A 40 1.13 7.00 12.44
N ASP A 41 2.25 7.58 12.86
CA ASP A 41 2.74 7.54 14.24
C ASP A 41 2.92 6.11 14.77
N LEU A 42 3.53 5.25 13.95
CA LEU A 42 4.00 3.95 14.42
C LEU A 42 5.04 4.16 15.51
N ASN A 43 4.83 3.55 16.68
CA ASN A 43 5.73 3.66 17.82
C ASN A 43 7.02 2.83 17.67
N LEU A 44 7.00 1.80 16.82
CA LEU A 44 8.14 0.92 16.56
C LEU A 44 9.01 1.48 15.43
N PRO A 45 10.34 1.37 15.52
CA PRO A 45 11.23 1.72 14.42
C PRO A 45 10.95 0.83 13.21
N VAL A 46 10.84 1.46 12.04
CA VAL A 46 10.74 0.75 10.77
C VAL A 46 12.14 0.29 10.39
N TYR A 47 12.28 -0.98 10.05
CA TYR A 47 13.55 -1.53 9.58
C TYR A 47 13.94 -0.88 8.24
N GLN A 48 15.10 -0.22 8.23
CA GLN A 48 15.71 0.37 7.05
C GLN A 48 17.22 0.13 7.08
N GLU A 49 17.82 -0.05 5.91
CA GLU A 49 19.28 -0.05 5.78
C GLU A 49 19.78 1.39 5.58
N PRO A 50 20.89 1.78 6.23
CA PRO A 50 21.88 0.94 6.92
C PRO A 50 21.67 0.76 8.43
N GLU A 51 20.64 1.40 9.03
CA GLU A 51 20.47 1.49 10.49
C GLU A 51 20.24 0.14 11.17
N LYS A 52 19.57 -0.79 10.48
CA LYS A 52 19.31 -2.18 10.93
C LYS A 52 18.74 -2.26 12.36
N ILE A 53 17.89 -1.31 12.72
CA ILE A 53 17.31 -1.23 14.06
C ILE A 53 16.40 -2.43 14.30
N GLU A 54 16.62 -3.11 15.42
CA GLU A 54 15.81 -4.22 15.87
C GLU A 54 14.90 -3.80 17.04
N VAL A 55 13.72 -4.40 17.11
CA VAL A 55 12.79 -4.21 18.24
C VAL A 55 12.85 -5.40 19.20
N PRO A 56 12.66 -5.18 20.50
CA PRO A 56 12.59 -6.28 21.46
C PRO A 56 11.51 -7.32 21.10
N PRO A 57 11.73 -8.60 21.42
CA PRO A 57 10.70 -9.63 21.36
C PRO A 57 9.41 -9.19 22.03
N GLU A 58 8.27 -9.64 21.49
CA GLU A 58 6.95 -9.43 22.10
C GLU A 58 6.58 -7.95 22.36
N SER A 59 7.22 -7.01 21.66
CA SER A 59 6.97 -5.58 21.79
C SER A 59 5.52 -5.20 21.49
N THR A 60 5.01 -4.21 22.22
CA THR A 60 3.71 -3.60 21.94
C THR A 60 3.85 -2.61 20.80
N LEU A 61 3.08 -2.82 19.73
CA LEU A 61 2.96 -1.89 18.62
C LEU A 61 1.71 -1.01 18.78
N SER A 62 1.82 0.25 18.38
CA SER A 62 0.74 1.23 18.35
C SER A 62 0.91 2.14 17.16
N PHE A 63 -0.19 2.49 16.51
CA PHE A 63 -0.22 3.50 15.46
C PHE A 63 -1.61 4.17 15.42
N LEU A 64 -1.70 5.28 14.70
CA LEU A 64 -2.95 6.03 14.52
C LEU A 64 -3.50 5.82 13.11
N VAL A 65 -4.82 5.70 13.05
CA VAL A 65 -5.63 5.72 11.83
C VAL A 65 -6.46 7.01 11.82
N SER A 66 -6.55 7.67 10.68
CA SER A 66 -7.36 8.87 10.52
C SER A 66 -8.85 8.61 10.82
N PRO A 67 -9.63 9.63 11.22
CA PRO A 67 -11.02 9.47 11.63
C PRO A 67 -11.96 9.20 10.45
N TRP A 68 -11.45 9.25 9.21
CA TRP A 68 -12.23 8.93 8.01
C TRP A 68 -12.36 7.41 7.80
N ALA A 69 -11.58 6.61 8.53
CA ALA A 69 -11.68 5.17 8.51
C ALA A 69 -12.89 4.69 9.32
N LYS A 70 -13.60 3.69 8.80
CA LYS A 70 -14.58 2.92 9.57
C LYS A 70 -13.85 1.96 10.50
N ALA A 71 -14.06 2.14 11.81
CA ALA A 71 -13.38 1.39 12.87
C ALA A 71 -13.47 -0.14 12.71
N ASP A 72 -14.64 -0.66 12.34
CA ASP A 72 -14.95 -2.08 12.13
C ASP A 72 -14.27 -2.68 10.88
N THR A 73 -13.75 -1.85 9.99
CA THR A 73 -13.07 -2.29 8.76
C THR A 73 -11.56 -2.35 8.90
N ILE A 74 -11.00 -1.92 10.04
CA ILE A 74 -9.57 -1.95 10.30
C ILE A 74 -9.13 -3.40 10.45
N LYS A 75 -8.21 -3.83 9.59
CA LYS A 75 -7.58 -5.15 9.63
C LYS A 75 -6.09 -4.99 9.85
N LEU A 76 -5.55 -5.73 10.80
CA LEU A 76 -4.13 -5.77 11.13
C LEU A 76 -3.61 -7.19 10.90
N THR A 77 -2.55 -7.30 10.10
CA THR A 77 -1.89 -8.58 9.83
C THR A 77 -0.39 -8.45 10.02
N ALA A 78 0.25 -9.53 10.44
CA ALA A 78 1.70 -9.65 10.53
C ALA A 78 2.12 -10.98 9.92
N LYS A 79 3.05 -10.95 8.95
CA LYS A 79 3.43 -12.16 8.16
C LYS A 79 2.23 -12.92 7.59
N ASN A 80 1.23 -12.20 7.09
CA ASN A 80 -0.04 -12.74 6.55
C ASN A 80 -0.90 -13.51 7.57
N GLN A 81 -0.66 -13.33 8.87
CA GLN A 81 -1.51 -13.83 9.95
C GLN A 81 -2.30 -12.67 10.55
N ASP A 82 -3.58 -12.87 10.83
CA ASP A 82 -4.38 -11.88 11.54
C ASP A 82 -3.81 -11.68 12.94
N LEU A 83 -3.63 -10.42 13.32
CA LEU A 83 -3.10 -10.05 14.62
C LEU A 83 -4.22 -9.49 15.49
N GLU A 84 -4.33 -10.01 16.71
CA GLU A 84 -5.27 -9.47 17.69
C GLU A 84 -4.84 -8.06 18.12
N PHE A 85 -5.79 -7.14 18.14
CA PHE A 85 -5.55 -5.75 18.51
C PHE A 85 -6.71 -5.16 19.30
N THR A 86 -6.39 -4.11 20.05
CA THR A 86 -7.36 -3.25 20.71
C THR A 86 -7.49 -1.94 19.94
N LEU A 87 -8.70 -1.39 19.92
CA LEU A 87 -9.03 -0.19 19.18
C LEU A 87 -9.60 0.87 20.12
N GLU A 88 -8.93 2.01 20.21
CA GLU A 88 -9.39 3.19 20.95
C GLU A 88 -9.79 4.27 19.95
N SER A 89 -11.09 4.58 19.86
CA SER A 89 -11.61 5.52 18.86
C SER A 89 -12.06 6.83 19.50
N ASN A 90 -11.75 7.96 18.87
CA ASN A 90 -12.30 9.27 19.20
C ASN A 90 -12.65 10.05 17.91
N SER A 91 -13.11 11.30 18.06
CA SER A 91 -13.50 12.15 16.93
C SER A 91 -12.35 12.52 15.98
N SER A 92 -11.10 12.37 16.40
CA SER A 92 -9.91 12.82 15.68
C SER A 92 -9.05 11.69 15.13
N PHE A 93 -9.13 10.48 15.68
CA PHE A 93 -8.37 9.32 15.24
C PHE A 93 -8.89 8.01 15.85
N HIS A 94 -8.46 6.89 15.26
CA HIS A 94 -8.50 5.58 15.87
C HIS A 94 -7.08 5.14 16.22
N ARG A 95 -6.83 4.77 17.47
CA ARG A 95 -5.56 4.23 17.92
C ARG A 95 -5.65 2.72 17.97
N VAL A 96 -4.80 2.06 17.18
CA VAL A 96 -4.66 0.61 17.17
C VAL A 96 -3.50 0.25 18.07
N LYS A 97 -3.69 -0.69 19.00
CA LYS A 97 -2.62 -1.26 19.83
C LYS A 97 -2.65 -2.78 19.73
N ALA A 98 -1.50 -3.40 19.47
CA ALA A 98 -1.37 -4.85 19.40
C ALA A 98 -0.05 -5.28 20.05
N LYS A 99 0.03 -6.55 20.45
CA LYS A 99 1.27 -7.14 20.96
C LYS A 99 1.83 -8.09 19.90
N LEU A 100 3.14 -8.01 19.63
CA LEU A 100 3.78 -8.96 18.73
C LEU A 100 3.78 -10.37 19.36
N PRO A 101 3.34 -11.42 18.64
CA PRO A 101 3.44 -12.80 19.08
C PRO A 101 4.90 -13.25 19.24
N ALA A 102 5.16 -14.11 20.22
CA ALA A 102 6.48 -14.71 20.44
C ALA A 102 6.99 -15.54 19.23
N ALA A 103 6.07 -15.98 18.36
CA ALA A 103 6.39 -16.70 17.12
C ALA A 103 7.24 -15.88 16.12
N PHE A 104 7.35 -14.56 16.34
CA PHE A 104 8.08 -13.65 15.47
C PHE A 104 9.49 -13.31 15.95
N ASN A 105 9.94 -13.84 17.09
CA ASN A 105 11.28 -13.59 17.62
C ASN A 105 12.34 -13.98 16.58
N GLY A 106 13.35 -13.12 16.40
CA GLY A 106 14.41 -13.31 15.41
C GLY A 106 14.03 -13.04 13.96
N GLN A 107 12.77 -12.72 13.66
CA GLN A 107 12.28 -12.65 12.28
C GLN A 107 12.11 -11.22 11.79
N TYR A 108 12.18 -11.09 10.46
CA TYR A 108 11.64 -9.92 9.76
C TYR A 108 10.13 -10.07 9.65
N VAL A 109 9.41 -9.08 10.17
CA VAL A 109 7.96 -9.07 10.23
C VAL A 109 7.44 -7.90 9.42
N ARG A 110 6.67 -8.20 8.38
CA ARG A 110 5.89 -7.18 7.69
C ARG A 110 4.54 -7.07 8.37
N ILE A 111 4.31 -5.93 9.02
CA ILE A 111 3.01 -5.52 9.55
C ILE A 111 2.27 -4.86 8.40
N ASN A 112 1.07 -5.34 8.07
CA ASN A 112 0.18 -4.66 7.13
C ASN A 112 -1.12 -4.29 7.82
N VAL A 113 -1.58 -3.08 7.52
CA VAL A 113 -2.87 -2.57 7.95
C VAL A 113 -3.70 -2.21 6.72
N THR A 114 -5.00 -2.46 6.79
CA THR A 114 -5.97 -2.01 5.78
C THR A 114 -7.19 -1.47 6.49
N ALA A 115 -7.77 -0.42 5.95
CA ALA A 115 -9.03 0.14 6.43
C ALA A 115 -9.86 0.67 5.27
N LYS A 116 -11.17 0.68 5.43
CA LYS A 116 -12.12 1.32 4.51
C LYS A 116 -12.63 2.60 5.14
N ALA A 117 -12.90 3.61 4.32
CA ALA A 117 -13.59 4.82 4.71
C ALA A 117 -15.11 4.66 4.60
N GLU A 118 -15.84 5.60 5.19
CA GLU A 118 -17.29 5.57 5.16
C GLU A 118 -17.87 5.57 3.75
N LEU A 119 -17.30 6.41 2.89
CA LEU A 119 -17.69 6.63 1.50
C LEU A 119 -17.09 5.61 0.52
N GLY A 120 -16.59 4.46 1.01
CA GLY A 120 -16.26 3.31 0.18
C GLY A 120 -14.83 3.23 -0.34
N CYS A 121 -14.04 4.31 -0.30
CA CYS A 121 -12.60 4.18 -0.54
C CYS A 121 -11.93 3.35 0.56
N TYR A 122 -10.79 2.76 0.24
CA TYR A 122 -9.98 2.04 1.20
C TYR A 122 -8.52 2.38 0.98
N ASP A 123 -7.72 2.18 2.00
CA ASP A 123 -6.29 2.30 1.89
C ASP A 123 -5.59 1.24 2.72
N LYS A 124 -4.33 0.98 2.37
CA LYS A 124 -3.47 0.01 3.02
C LYS A 124 -2.11 0.62 3.28
N ASN A 125 -1.52 0.28 4.41
CA ASN A 125 -0.13 0.61 4.73
C ASN A 125 0.58 -0.62 5.27
N GLY A 126 1.91 -0.59 5.27
CA GLY A 126 2.68 -1.63 5.91
C GLY A 126 4.10 -1.19 6.22
N TRP A 127 4.58 -1.68 7.36
CA TRP A 127 5.90 -1.41 7.88
C TRP A 127 6.64 -2.74 8.04
N LEU A 128 7.90 -2.74 7.63
CA LEU A 128 8.81 -3.85 7.91
C LEU A 128 9.50 -3.55 9.24
N ILE A 129 9.50 -4.51 10.15
CA ILE A 129 10.26 -4.45 11.40
C ILE A 129 11.16 -5.69 11.50
N LYS A 130 12.29 -5.55 12.18
CA LYS A 130 13.15 -6.66 12.55
C LYS A 130 12.98 -6.90 14.05
N VAL A 131 12.54 -8.09 14.42
CA VAL A 131 12.43 -8.49 15.83
C VAL A 131 13.75 -9.14 16.23
N ALA A 132 14.33 -8.68 17.35
CA ALA A 132 15.54 -9.25 17.91
C ALA A 132 15.30 -10.71 18.34
N ASP A 133 16.38 -11.48 18.41
CA ASP A 133 16.35 -12.79 19.05
C ASP A 133 16.14 -12.64 20.57
N LYS A 134 15.56 -13.68 21.19
CA LYS A 134 15.28 -13.72 22.63
C LYS A 134 16.46 -14.29 23.42
#